data_AF-A0A841GG24-F1
#
_entry.id   AF-A0A841GG24-F1
#
_cell.length_a   1.000
_cell.length_b   1.000
_cell.length_c   1.000
_cell.angle_alpha   90.00
_cell.angle_beta   90.00
_cell.angle_gamma   90.00
#
_symmetry.space_group_name_H-M   'P 1'
#
loop_
_entity.id
_entity.type
_entity.pdbx_description
1 polymer ?
#
loop_
_entity_poly.entity_id
_entity_poly.type
_entity_poly.pdbx_seq_one_letter_code
_entity_poly.pdbx_strand_id
1 'polypeptide(L)' 'MENNTLEELVRRYLKVKETIKELNREKKELEEMIVEFVEHMDIDNIIVDGVMVEFTRKTKIQIK' A
#
# COMPACT_ATOMS: atom_id res chain seq x y z
N MET A 1 11.37 20.13 27.24
CA MET A 1 11.33 19.00 26.30
C MET A 1 11.37 17.75 27.13
N GLU A 2 10.32 16.91 27.09
CA GLU A 2 10.33 15.63 27.79
C GLU A 2 11.42 14.75 27.18
N ASN A 3 12.44 14.42 27.98
CA ASN A 3 13.47 13.47 27.59
C ASN A 3 12.85 12.08 27.63
N ASN A 4 12.34 11.63 26.48
CA ASN A 4 11.97 10.23 26.31
C ASN A 4 13.19 9.38 26.63
N THR A 5 13.00 8.35 27.44
CA THR A 5 14.04 7.35 27.68
C THR A 5 14.32 6.57 26.40
N LEU A 6 15.52 6.00 26.29
CA LEU A 6 15.86 5.13 25.15
C LEU A 6 14.87 3.96 25.02
N GLU A 7 14.39 3.41 26.15
CA GLU A 7 13.41 2.33 26.16
C GLU A 7 12.08 2.76 25.52
N GLU A 8 11.56 3.95 25.85
CA GLU A 8 10.32 4.47 25.26
C GLU A 8 10.45 4.68 23.75
N LEU A 9 11.58 5.22 23.30
CA LEU A 9 11.87 5.40 21.87
C LEU A 9 11.92 4.05 21.14
N VAL A 10 12.61 3.06 21.71
CA VAL A 10 12.72 1.72 21.13
C VAL A 10 11.36 1.02 21.11
N ARG A 11 10.56 1.14 22.18
CA ARG A 11 9.21 0.57 22.24
C ARG A 11 8.30 1.17 21.16
N ARG A 12 8.34 2.49 20.98
CA ARG A 12 7.60 3.16 19.91
C ARG A 12 8.07 2.72 18.52
N TYR A 13 9.38 2.60 18.32
CA TYR A 13 9.95 2.13 17.06
C TYR A 13 9.47 0.70 16.72
N LEU A 14 9.49 -0.22 17.67
CA LEU A 14 9.04 -1.60 17.45
C LEU A 14 7.55 -1.64 17.05
N LYS A 15 6.70 -0.86 17.72
CA LYS A 15 5.28 -0.76 17.37
C LYS A 15 5.08 -0.21 15.95
N VAL A 16 5.79 0.86 15.58
CA VAL A 16 5.73 1.43 14.23
C VAL A 16 6.20 0.41 13.18
N LYS A 17 7.26 -0.35 13.47
CA LYS A 17 7.76 -1.40 12.59
C LYS A 17 6.72 -2.51 12.37
N GLU A 18 6.00 -2.92 13.41
CA GLU A 18 4.91 -3.88 13.28
C GLU A 18 3.76 -3.33 12.43
N THR A 19 3.32 -2.10 12.68
CA THR A 19 2.29 -1.45 11.86
C THR A 19 2.70 -1.34 10.40
N ILE A 20 3.95 -0.97 10.10
CA ILE A 20 4.46 -0.93 8.72
C ILE A 20 4.40 -2.33 8.07
N LYS A 21 4.70 -3.39 8.83
CA LYS A 21 4.64 -4.76 8.33
C LYS A 21 3.20 -5.16 7.97
N GLU A 22 2.23 -4.79 8.81
CA GLU A 22 0.81 -5.04 8.55
C GLU A 22 0.32 -4.26 7.33
N LEU A 23 0.63 -2.96 7.25
CA LEU A 23 0.28 -2.12 6.11
C LEU A 23 0.87 -2.63 4.79
N ASN A 24 2.12 -3.12 4.81
CA ASN A 24 2.73 -3.71 3.61
C ASN A 24 2.04 -5.01 3.18
N ARG A 25 1.54 -5.80 4.13
CA ARG A 25 0.78 -7.01 3.83
C ARG A 25 -0.57 -6.66 3.21
N GLU A 26 -1.32 -5.76 3.84
CA GLU A 26 -2.62 -5.29 3.33
C GLU A 26 -2.47 -4.67 1.94
N LYS A 27 -1.43 -3.86 1.73
CA LYS A 27 -1.10 -3.31 0.41
C LYS A 27 -0.92 -4.42 -0.63
N LYS A 28 -0.18 -5.49 -0.32
CA LYS A 28 0.05 -6.61 -1.25
C LYS A 28 -1.24 -7.36 -1.57
N GLU A 29 -2.07 -7.61 -0.56
CA GLU A 29 -3.38 -8.25 -0.74
C GLU A 29 -4.30 -7.38 -1.62
N LEU A 30 -4.31 -6.06 -1.43
CA LEU A 30 -5.04 -5.12 -2.29
C LEU A 30 -4.51 -5.11 -3.72
N GLU A 31 -3.19 -5.11 -3.93
CA GLU A 31 -2.59 -5.20 -5.27
C GLU A 31 -3.02 -6.47 -6.00
N GLU A 32 -3.03 -7.62 -5.31
CA GLU A 32 -3.51 -8.90 -5.87
C GLU A 32 -5.00 -8.84 -6.24
N MET A 33 -5.85 -8.32 -5.36
CA MET A 33 -7.29 -8.18 -5.63
C MET A 33 -7.59 -7.22 -6.79
N ILE A 34 -6.88 -6.10 -6.88
CA ILE A 34 -7.04 -5.14 -7.99
C ILE A 34 -6.65 -5.80 -9.30
N VAL A 35 -5.53 -6.55 -9.32
CA VAL A 35 -5.09 -7.30 -10.49
C VAL A 35 -6.16 -8.30 -10.93
N GLU A 36 -6.65 -9.14 -10.02
CA GLU A 36 -7.69 -10.11 -10.33
C GLU A 36 -8.94 -9.43 -10.90
N PHE A 37 -9.39 -8.35 -10.26
CA PHE A 37 -10.59 -7.63 -10.68
C PHE A 37 -10.45 -7.03 -12.08
N VAL A 38 -9.31 -6.39 -12.36
CA VAL A 38 -9.02 -5.78 -13.65
C VAL A 38 -8.92 -6.83 -14.75
N GLU A 39 -8.27 -7.97 -14.49
CA GLU A 39 -8.16 -9.06 -15.46
C GLU A 39 -9.52 -9.70 -15.77
N HIS A 40 -10.39 -9.87 -14.78
CA HIS A 40 -11.73 -10.43 -14.99
C HIS A 40 -12.66 -9.49 -15.75
N MET A 41 -12.50 -8.18 -15.57
CA MET A 41 -13.39 -7.17 -16.16
C MET A 41 -12.84 -6.53 -17.45
N ASP A 42 -11.61 -6.85 -17.85
CA ASP A 42 -10.92 -6.26 -19.01
C ASP A 42 -10.85 -4.72 -18.94
N ILE A 43 -10.47 -4.20 -17.77
CA ILE A 43 -10.40 -2.75 -17.49
C ILE A 43 -8.99 -2.20 -17.78
N ASP A 44 -8.85 -1.30 -18.76
CA ASP A 44 -7.54 -0.72 -19.08
C ASP A 44 -7.11 0.43 -18.13
N ASN A 45 -8.06 1.23 -17.64
CA ASN A 45 -7.79 2.37 -16.75
C ASN A 45 -9.03 2.84 -15.96
N ILE A 46 -8.79 3.53 -14.85
CA ILE A 46 -9.81 4.24 -14.05
C ILE A 46 -9.30 5.61 -13.59
N ILE A 47 -10.21 6.50 -13.20
CA ILE A 47 -9.88 7.78 -12.55
C ILE A 47 -10.31 7.70 -11.08
N VAL A 48 -9.38 7.91 -10.16
CA VAL A 48 -9.62 7.91 -8.71
C VAL A 48 -9.05 9.20 -8.13
N ASP A 49 -9.87 9.98 -7.43
CA ASP A 49 -9.48 11.26 -6.80
C ASP A 49 -8.75 12.24 -7.75
N GLY A 50 -9.13 12.23 -9.04
CA GLY A 50 -8.53 13.07 -10.07
C GLY A 50 -7.22 12.53 -10.66
N VAL A 51 -6.78 11.34 -10.23
CA VAL A 51 -5.58 10.65 -10.73
C VAL A 51 -5.98 9.53 -11.69
N MET A 52 -5.33 9.48 -12.86
CA MET A 52 -5.54 8.40 -13.83
C MET A 52 -4.65 7.21 -13.46
N VAL A 53 -5.26 6.05 -13.25
CA VAL A 53 -4.57 4.80 -12.96
C VAL A 53 -4.68 3.89 -14.18
N GLU A 54 -3.54 3.57 -14.78
CA GLU A 54 -3.45 2.70 -15.95
C GLU A 54 -3.02 1.29 -15.52
N PHE A 55 -3.71 0.27 -16.03
CA PHE A 55 -3.37 -1.13 -15.82
C PHE A 55 -2.71 -1.68 -17.07
N THR A 56 -1.40 -1.93 -17.00
CA THR A 56 -0.70 -2.57 -18.12
C THR A 56 -0.88 -4.10 -18.04
N ARG A 57 -0.99 -4.79 -19.19
CA ARG A 57 -1.13 -6.26 -19.31
C ARG A 57 -0.04 -7.11 -18.61
N LYS A 58 0.93 -6.49 -17.93
CA LYS A 58 1.92 -7.12 -17.05
C LYS A 58 1.67 -6.84 -15.56
N THR A 59 0.45 -6.43 -15.18
CA THR A 59 0.02 -6.27 -13.78
C THR A 59 0.99 -5.43 -12.95
N LYS A 60 1.43 -4.31 -13.54
CA LYS A 60 2.11 -3.23 -12.83
C LYS A 60 1.18 -2.03 -12.82
N ILE A 61 0.65 -1.72 -11.64
CA ILE A 61 -0.14 -0.49 -11.41
C ILE A 61 0.80 0.70 -11.66
N GLN A 62 0.48 1.52 -12.66
CA GLN A 62 1.17 2.78 -12.91
C GLN A 62 0.25 3.93 -12.49
N ILE A 63 0.70 4.68 -11.48
CA ILE A 63 0.05 5.91 -11.03
C ILE A 63 0.78 7.06 -11.72
N LYS A 64 0.05 7.89 -12.48
CA LYS A 64 0.58 9.09 -13.14
C LYS A 64 0.03 10.36 -12.52
#